data_AF-A0A5S3Q4C8-F1
#
_entry.id   AF-A0A5S3Q4C8-F1
#
_cell.length_a   1.000
_cell.length_b   1.000
_cell.length_c   1.000
_cell.angle_alpha   90.00
_cell.angle_beta   90.00
_cell.angle_gamma   90.00
#
_symmetry.space_group_name_H-M   'P 1'
#
loop_
_entity.id
_entity.type
_entity.pdbx_description
1 polymer ?
#
loop_
_entity_poly.entity_id
_entity_poly.type
_entity_poly.pdbx_seq_one_letter_code
_entity_poly.pdbx_strand_id
1 'polypeptide(L)'
;MQKLYSYFKAIRFLLLLVLLVLSLATNVAIMASTAAFHIASAAFEAVSGRPSVATRNAARMTDLRKKVTAEAGINKRSKREIAHLTGNLATERKAKAALQSKVADPTSLVNSERIAQRKLRGEVAGLSNDLVALKASQFVTYRGKKMLAGDAARLTAASIASRASKSASINVGSMVGEAIPYLGTSVIVGVTALEVRDLCETVKEMNALRDALNPQTPIDDEDITVCSMRVPTRHEIWETTKGSPGRAWAKAKDLTPTLEDIKSIEVPDIDWTGFLVGTQTSLSGFWDWASEGTSDAASRAMDGIMWWSDGEELE
;
A
#
# COMPACT_ATOMS: atom_id res chain seq x y z
N MET A 1 -25.98 -78.41 117.19
CA MET A 1 -25.65 -77.96 115.82
C MET A 1 -25.14 -76.51 115.72
N GLN A 2 -25.60 -75.54 116.52
CA GLN A 2 -25.16 -74.13 116.42
C GLN A 2 -23.65 -73.88 116.66
N LYS A 3 -23.00 -74.58 117.61
CA LYS A 3 -21.56 -74.39 117.87
C LYS A 3 -20.69 -74.80 116.68
N LEU A 4 -21.06 -75.88 115.97
CA LEU A 4 -20.32 -76.37 114.79
C LEU A 4 -20.34 -75.35 113.63
N TYR A 5 -21.48 -74.67 113.42
CA TYR A 5 -21.62 -73.62 112.41
C TYR A 5 -20.75 -72.39 112.70
N SER A 6 -20.63 -72.01 113.99
CA SER A 6 -19.76 -70.90 114.41
C SER A 6 -18.27 -71.21 114.16
N TYR A 7 -17.82 -72.43 114.44
CA TYR A 7 -16.44 -72.85 114.13
C TYR A 7 -16.16 -72.82 112.63
N PHE A 8 -17.09 -73.31 111.81
CA PHE A 8 -16.93 -73.31 110.35
C PHE A 8 -16.86 -71.89 109.77
N LYS A 9 -17.65 -70.95 110.31
CA LYS A 9 -17.62 -69.53 109.92
C LYS A 9 -16.31 -68.84 110.32
N ALA A 10 -15.80 -69.14 111.53
CA ALA A 10 -14.52 -68.60 112.00
C ALA A 10 -13.35 -69.12 111.16
N ILE A 11 -13.31 -70.43 110.87
CA ILE A 11 -12.28 -71.03 110.03
C ILE A 11 -12.30 -70.43 108.62
N ARG A 12 -13.47 -70.29 107.99
CA ARG A 12 -13.60 -69.67 106.67
C ARG A 12 -13.10 -68.23 106.65
N PHE A 13 -13.40 -67.43 107.68
CA PHE A 13 -12.92 -66.05 107.77
C PHE A 13 -11.40 -65.98 107.88
N LEU A 14 -10.81 -66.84 108.71
CA LEU A 14 -9.36 -66.93 108.90
C LEU A 14 -8.65 -67.35 107.60
N LEU A 15 -9.22 -68.30 106.86
CA LEU A 15 -8.71 -68.74 105.56
C LEU A 15 -8.72 -67.61 104.51
N LEU A 16 -9.82 -66.83 104.45
CA LEU A 16 -9.92 -65.68 103.54
C LEU A 16 -8.93 -64.57 103.90
N LEU A 17 -8.71 -64.33 105.19
CA LEU A 17 -7.75 -63.33 105.68
C LEU A 17 -6.31 -63.75 105.30
N VAL A 18 -5.96 -65.02 105.48
CA VAL A 18 -4.66 -65.55 105.06
C VAL A 18 -4.45 -65.43 103.54
N LEU A 19 -5.46 -65.76 102.72
CA LEU A 19 -5.39 -65.61 101.26
C LEU A 19 -5.21 -64.15 100.83
N LEU A 20 -5.90 -63.21 101.50
CA LEU A 20 -5.78 -61.78 101.23
C LEU A 20 -4.36 -61.27 101.52
N VAL A 21 -3.82 -61.62 102.69
CA VAL A 21 -2.46 -61.22 103.10
C VAL A 21 -1.42 -61.82 102.14
N LEU A 22 -1.62 -63.08 101.74
CA LEU A 22 -0.73 -63.74 100.78
C LEU A 22 -0.76 -63.03 99.42
N SER A 23 -1.95 -62.72 98.87
CA SER A 23 -2.07 -62.00 97.59
C SER A 23 -1.43 -60.62 97.62
N LEU A 24 -1.59 -59.88 98.73
CA LEU A 24 -0.98 -58.57 98.89
C LEU A 24 0.55 -58.67 98.94
N ALA A 25 1.08 -59.66 99.67
CA ALA A 25 2.52 -59.91 99.74
C ALA A 25 3.11 -60.26 98.38
N THR A 26 2.43 -61.08 97.57
CA THR A 26 2.91 -61.43 96.22
C THR A 26 3.00 -60.22 95.29
N ASN A 27 2.01 -59.32 95.33
CA ASN A 27 2.03 -58.11 94.50
C ASN A 27 3.18 -57.16 94.88
N VAL A 28 3.41 -56.98 96.18
CA VAL A 28 4.54 -56.18 96.68
C VAL A 28 5.87 -56.82 96.28
N ALA A 29 5.99 -58.15 96.37
CA ALA A 29 7.19 -58.87 95.95
C ALA A 29 7.48 -58.73 94.45
N ILE A 30 6.45 -58.80 93.58
CA ILE A 30 6.61 -58.61 92.14
C ILE A 30 7.12 -57.19 91.85
N MET A 31 6.52 -56.16 92.47
CA MET A 31 6.97 -54.78 92.26
C MET A 31 8.41 -54.58 92.77
N ALA A 32 8.75 -55.09 93.96
CA ALA A 32 10.09 -55.02 94.52
C ALA A 32 11.13 -55.76 93.65
N SER A 33 10.75 -56.89 93.03
CA SER A 33 11.65 -57.66 92.17
C SER A 33 12.08 -56.87 90.93
N THR A 34 11.17 -56.10 90.32
CA THR A 34 11.50 -55.25 89.17
C THR A 34 12.43 -54.10 89.55
N ALA A 35 12.19 -53.45 90.69
CA ALA A 35 13.05 -52.39 91.20
C ALA A 35 14.44 -52.91 91.57
N ALA A 36 14.52 -54.07 92.23
CA ALA A 36 15.78 -54.73 92.56
C ALA A 36 16.58 -55.09 91.30
N PHE A 37 15.90 -55.57 90.25
CA PHE A 37 16.55 -55.89 88.98
C PHE A 37 17.17 -54.65 88.30
N HIS A 38 16.50 -53.50 88.37
CA HIS A 38 17.03 -52.23 87.86
C HIS A 38 18.27 -51.75 88.65
N ILE A 39 18.22 -51.81 89.98
CA ILE A 39 19.32 -51.40 90.85
C ILE A 39 20.53 -52.34 90.67
N ALA A 40 20.30 -53.65 90.64
CA ALA A 40 21.34 -54.65 90.42
C ALA A 40 22.01 -54.50 89.04
N SER A 41 21.21 -54.22 88.00
CA SER A 41 21.74 -53.97 86.65
C SER A 41 22.56 -52.68 86.58
N ALA A 42 22.14 -51.62 87.27
CA ALA A 42 22.90 -50.36 87.36
C ALA A 42 24.22 -50.52 88.13
N ALA A 43 24.21 -51.28 89.23
CA ALA A 43 25.41 -51.61 89.99
C ALA A 43 26.39 -52.48 89.16
N PHE A 44 25.88 -53.46 88.41
CA PHE A 44 26.70 -54.29 87.53
C PHE A 44 27.36 -53.47 86.40
N GLU A 45 26.66 -52.49 85.83
CA GLU A 45 27.22 -51.58 84.83
C GLU A 45 28.31 -50.66 85.42
N ALA A 46 28.08 -50.13 86.62
CA ALA A 46 29.04 -49.26 87.32
C ALA A 46 30.34 -50.00 87.67
N VAL A 47 30.26 -51.31 87.97
CA VAL A 47 31.42 -52.13 88.35
C VAL A 47 32.12 -52.77 87.15
N SER A 48 31.37 -53.24 86.13
CA SER A 48 31.94 -53.99 85.00
C SER A 48 32.24 -53.13 83.77
N GLY A 49 31.73 -51.90 83.70
CA GLY A 49 31.84 -51.02 82.54
C GLY A 49 31.16 -51.56 81.27
N ARG A 50 30.43 -52.68 81.34
CA ARG A 50 29.77 -53.33 80.19
C ARG A 50 28.25 -53.18 80.32
N PRO A 51 27.56 -52.67 79.28
CA PRO A 51 26.11 -52.45 79.34
C PRO A 51 25.35 -53.78 79.40
N SER A 52 24.39 -53.86 80.33
CA SER A 52 23.50 -54.99 80.57
C SER A 52 22.53 -55.24 79.41
N VAL A 53 21.91 -56.42 79.37
CA VAL A 53 20.94 -56.78 78.30
C VAL A 53 19.72 -55.86 78.32
N ALA A 54 19.28 -55.42 79.50
CA ALA A 54 18.15 -54.50 79.66
C ALA A 54 18.45 -53.13 79.05
N THR A 55 19.62 -52.55 79.30
CA THR A 55 20.01 -51.25 78.73
C THR A 55 20.28 -51.33 77.23
N ARG A 56 20.86 -52.43 76.74
CA ARG A 56 21.00 -52.66 75.28
C ARG A 56 19.67 -52.76 74.55
N ASN A 57 18.69 -53.48 75.10
CA ASN A 57 17.36 -53.59 74.50
C ASN A 57 16.60 -52.27 74.57
N ALA A 58 16.68 -51.53 75.69
CA ALA A 58 16.12 -50.19 75.79
C ALA A 58 16.74 -49.24 74.76
N ALA A 59 18.08 -49.23 74.62
CA ALA A 59 18.79 -48.43 73.63
C ALA A 59 18.36 -48.77 72.19
N ARG A 60 18.27 -50.07 71.83
CA ARG A 60 17.77 -50.49 70.51
C ARG A 60 16.33 -50.04 70.25
N MET A 61 15.43 -50.17 71.22
CA MET A 61 14.05 -49.71 71.06
C MET A 61 13.97 -48.18 70.87
N THR A 62 14.83 -47.41 71.54
CA THR A 62 14.91 -45.96 71.30
C THR A 62 15.49 -45.63 69.92
N ASP A 63 16.48 -46.37 69.43
CA ASP A 63 17.05 -46.21 68.09
C ASP A 63 16.03 -46.54 66.99
N LEU A 64 15.32 -47.67 67.12
CA LEU A 64 14.25 -48.06 66.21
C LEU A 64 13.10 -47.04 66.21
N ARG A 65 12.67 -46.54 67.37
CA ARG A 65 11.67 -45.46 67.44
C ARG A 65 12.17 -44.20 66.72
N LYS A 66 13.43 -43.80 66.92
CA LYS A 66 14.04 -42.67 66.21
C LYS A 66 14.00 -42.89 64.69
N LYS A 67 14.37 -44.08 64.22
CA LYS A 67 14.32 -44.44 62.79
C LYS A 67 12.91 -44.41 62.21
N VAL A 68 11.93 -45.00 62.89
CA VAL A 68 10.52 -44.96 62.45
C VAL A 68 9.98 -43.52 62.42
N THR A 69 10.31 -42.69 63.41
CA THR A 69 9.92 -41.27 63.38
C THR A 69 10.60 -40.48 62.27
N ALA A 70 11.87 -40.78 61.98
CA ALA A 70 12.61 -40.17 60.87
C ALA A 70 12.02 -40.60 59.51
N GLU A 71 11.71 -41.89 59.34
CA GLU A 71 11.10 -42.44 58.13
C GLU A 71 9.67 -41.91 57.91
N ALA A 72 8.87 -41.77 58.96
CA ALA A 72 7.57 -41.12 58.90
C ALA A 72 7.69 -39.64 58.46
N GLY A 73 8.74 -38.95 58.93
CA GLY A 73 9.09 -37.59 58.50
C GLY A 73 9.43 -37.51 57.01
N ILE A 74 10.24 -38.45 56.50
CA ILE A 74 10.61 -38.55 55.08
C ILE A 74 9.37 -38.85 54.23
N ASN A 75 8.55 -39.82 54.61
CA ASN A 75 7.33 -40.18 53.88
C ASN A 75 6.35 -38.99 53.78
N LYS A 76 6.23 -38.20 54.85
CA LYS A 76 5.41 -36.97 54.83
C LYS A 76 5.95 -35.92 53.85
N ARG A 77 7.27 -35.78 53.72
CA ARG A 77 7.91 -34.88 52.74
C ARG A 77 7.67 -35.37 51.32
N SER A 78 7.90 -36.65 51.04
CA SER A 78 7.64 -37.23 49.71
C SER A 78 6.17 -37.09 49.30
N LYS A 79 5.22 -37.30 50.22
CA LYS A 79 3.78 -37.05 49.93
C LYS A 79 3.49 -35.58 49.60
N ARG A 80 4.15 -34.64 50.26
CA ARG A 80 4.01 -33.19 49.96
C ARG A 80 4.60 -32.84 48.61
N GLU A 81 5.77 -33.39 48.28
CA GLU A 81 6.41 -33.20 46.97
C GLU A 81 5.54 -33.77 45.85
N ILE A 82 5.00 -34.98 46.00
CA ILE A 82 4.07 -35.56 45.03
C ILE A 82 2.82 -34.69 44.87
N ALA A 83 2.22 -34.23 45.96
CA ALA A 83 1.05 -33.34 45.89
C ALA A 83 1.38 -32.00 45.20
N HIS A 84 2.55 -31.42 45.49
CA HIS A 84 3.01 -30.18 44.88
C HIS A 84 3.30 -30.35 43.38
N LEU A 85 4.03 -31.41 42.98
CA LEU A 85 4.31 -31.72 41.59
C LEU A 85 3.03 -32.03 40.81
N THR A 86 2.08 -32.75 41.41
CA THR A 86 0.76 -33.01 40.81
C THR A 86 -0.02 -31.72 40.61
N GLY A 87 0.02 -30.81 41.58
CA GLY A 87 -0.57 -29.47 41.48
C GLY A 87 0.04 -28.66 40.33
N ASN A 88 1.38 -28.64 40.24
CA ASN A 88 2.10 -27.92 39.18
C ASN A 88 1.84 -28.52 37.79
N LEU A 89 1.79 -29.84 37.66
CA LEU A 89 1.46 -30.47 36.38
C LEU A 89 0.02 -30.14 35.94
N ALA A 90 -0.91 -30.03 36.89
CA ALA A 90 -2.28 -29.63 36.60
C ALA A 90 -2.38 -28.16 36.16
N THR A 91 -1.60 -27.25 36.76
CA THR A 91 -1.54 -25.84 36.33
C THR A 91 -0.87 -25.68 34.97
N GLU A 92 0.23 -26.40 34.71
CA GLU A 92 0.88 -26.42 33.40
C GLU A 92 -0.04 -26.95 32.30
N ARG A 93 -0.78 -28.03 32.57
CA ARG A 93 -1.76 -28.57 31.60
C ARG A 93 -2.86 -27.56 31.29
N LYS A 94 -3.37 -26.84 32.30
CA LYS A 94 -4.36 -25.77 32.09
C LYS A 94 -3.78 -24.60 31.29
N ALA A 95 -2.56 -24.18 31.60
CA ALA A 95 -1.85 -23.14 30.85
C ALA A 95 -1.63 -23.54 29.39
N LYS A 96 -1.20 -24.79 29.14
CA LYS A 96 -1.02 -25.34 27.79
C LYS A 96 -2.32 -25.41 27.01
N ALA A 97 -3.42 -25.84 27.62
CA ALA A 97 -4.74 -25.87 26.99
C ALA A 97 -5.23 -24.45 26.63
N ALA A 98 -5.06 -23.48 27.53
CA ALA A 98 -5.38 -22.08 27.27
C ALA A 98 -4.54 -21.52 26.11
N LEU A 99 -3.23 -21.82 26.08
CA LEU A 99 -2.34 -21.40 25.00
C LEU A 99 -2.73 -22.03 23.65
N GLN A 100 -3.04 -23.33 23.64
CA GLN A 100 -3.51 -24.02 22.43
C GLN A 100 -4.82 -23.42 21.90
N SER A 101 -5.76 -23.05 22.77
CA SER A 101 -6.99 -22.37 22.34
C SER A 101 -6.70 -21.00 21.70
N LYS A 102 -5.77 -20.23 22.29
CA LYS A 102 -5.34 -18.93 21.76
C LYS A 102 -4.55 -19.03 20.44
N VAL A 103 -3.98 -20.19 20.12
CA VAL A 103 -3.29 -20.44 18.84
C VAL A 103 -4.25 -20.93 17.77
N ALA A 104 -5.27 -21.71 18.14
CA ALA A 104 -6.27 -22.23 17.20
C ALA A 104 -7.14 -21.13 16.58
N ASP A 105 -7.54 -20.15 17.39
CA ASP A 105 -8.41 -19.03 16.97
C ASP A 105 -7.78 -18.15 15.84
N PRO A 106 -6.56 -17.58 16.01
CA PRO A 106 -5.90 -16.79 14.97
C PRO A 106 -5.47 -17.61 13.76
N THR A 107 -5.22 -18.92 13.90
CA THR A 107 -4.86 -19.77 12.75
C THR A 107 -6.02 -19.85 11.75
N SER A 108 -7.27 -19.88 12.24
CA SER A 108 -8.45 -19.89 11.38
C SER A 108 -8.67 -18.55 10.65
N LEU A 109 -8.47 -17.44 11.37
CA LEU A 109 -8.57 -16.08 10.83
C LEU A 109 -7.52 -15.83 9.75
N VAL A 110 -6.25 -16.18 10.01
CA VAL A 110 -5.16 -16.03 9.02
C VAL A 110 -5.42 -16.86 7.77
N ASN A 111 -5.97 -18.06 7.90
CA ASN A 111 -6.34 -18.87 6.73
C ASN A 111 -7.45 -18.22 5.90
N SER A 112 -8.46 -17.64 6.54
CA SER A 112 -9.54 -16.91 5.85
C SER A 112 -9.03 -15.65 5.14
N GLU A 113 -8.12 -14.91 5.78
CA GLU A 113 -7.48 -13.71 5.21
C GLU A 113 -6.63 -14.07 3.99
N ARG A 114 -5.86 -15.18 4.05
CA ARG A 114 -5.08 -15.66 2.90
C ARG A 114 -5.96 -16.07 1.72
N ILE A 115 -7.15 -16.62 1.96
CA ILE A 115 -8.10 -16.95 0.89
C ILE A 115 -8.65 -15.66 0.26
N ALA A 116 -9.06 -14.68 1.07
CA ALA A 116 -9.50 -13.38 0.58
C ALA A 116 -8.40 -12.66 -0.23
N GLN A 117 -7.16 -12.67 0.26
CA GLN A 117 -6.02 -12.08 -0.42
C GLN A 117 -5.71 -12.78 -1.75
N ARG A 118 -5.84 -14.11 -1.83
CA ARG A 118 -5.70 -14.85 -3.10
C ARG A 118 -6.80 -14.48 -4.09
N LYS A 119 -8.05 -14.33 -3.62
CA LYS A 119 -9.17 -13.91 -4.47
C LYS A 119 -8.94 -12.51 -5.04
N LEU A 120 -8.58 -11.54 -4.21
CA LEU A 120 -8.24 -10.18 -4.67
C LEU A 120 -7.08 -10.18 -5.67
N ARG A 121 -6.02 -10.95 -5.43
CA ARG A 121 -4.90 -11.07 -6.38
C ARG A 121 -5.34 -11.70 -7.71
N GLY A 122 -6.24 -12.69 -7.66
CA GLY A 122 -6.84 -13.28 -8.85
C GLY A 122 -7.66 -12.27 -9.65
N GLU A 123 -8.49 -11.47 -8.98
CA GLU A 123 -9.26 -10.39 -9.60
C GLU A 123 -8.34 -9.33 -10.21
N VAL A 124 -7.32 -8.84 -9.49
CA VAL A 124 -6.35 -7.88 -10.01
C VAL A 124 -5.60 -8.42 -11.23
N ALA A 125 -5.22 -9.69 -11.23
CA ALA A 125 -4.60 -10.33 -12.39
C ALA A 125 -5.57 -10.44 -13.57
N GLY A 126 -6.85 -10.76 -13.30
CA GLY A 126 -7.92 -10.76 -14.30
C GLY A 126 -8.12 -9.39 -14.93
N LEU A 127 -8.34 -8.35 -14.11
CA LEU A 127 -8.49 -6.97 -14.58
C LEU A 127 -7.25 -6.47 -15.33
N SER A 128 -6.04 -6.86 -14.91
CA SER A 128 -4.81 -6.52 -15.63
C SER A 128 -4.77 -7.18 -17.02
N ASN A 129 -5.18 -8.45 -17.12
CA ASN A 129 -5.23 -9.15 -18.39
C ASN A 129 -6.32 -8.58 -19.32
N ASP A 130 -7.48 -8.24 -18.78
CA ASP A 130 -8.56 -7.59 -19.53
C ASP A 130 -8.12 -6.22 -20.03
N LEU A 131 -7.44 -5.42 -19.20
CA LEU A 131 -6.87 -4.13 -19.61
C LEU A 131 -5.82 -4.29 -20.73
N VAL A 132 -4.97 -5.31 -20.65
CA VAL A 132 -3.99 -5.63 -21.70
C VAL A 132 -4.70 -6.08 -22.97
N ALA A 133 -5.75 -6.90 -22.87
CA ALA A 133 -6.55 -7.33 -24.01
C ALA A 133 -7.32 -6.16 -24.66
N LEU A 134 -7.90 -5.26 -23.86
CA LEU A 134 -8.53 -4.02 -24.32
C LEU A 134 -7.52 -3.10 -25.01
N LYS A 135 -6.33 -2.90 -24.43
CA LYS A 135 -5.25 -2.15 -25.09
C LYS A 135 -4.75 -2.83 -26.37
N ALA A 136 -4.69 -4.17 -26.38
CA ALA A 136 -4.30 -4.95 -27.56
C ALA A 136 -5.33 -4.84 -28.69
N SER A 137 -6.62 -4.72 -28.35
CA SER A 137 -7.70 -4.45 -29.30
C SER A 137 -7.72 -3.01 -29.83
N GLN A 138 -6.94 -2.10 -29.24
CA GLN A 138 -6.88 -0.68 -29.61
C GLN A 138 -5.64 -0.30 -30.44
N PHE A 139 -4.84 -1.27 -30.91
CA PHE A 139 -3.76 -0.97 -31.84
C PHE A 139 -4.31 -0.70 -33.23
N VAL A 140 -4.06 0.51 -33.73
CA VAL A 140 -4.43 0.96 -35.06
C VAL A 140 -3.18 1.23 -35.89
N THR A 141 -3.29 1.09 -37.21
CA THR A 141 -2.23 1.48 -38.14
C THR A 141 -2.47 2.93 -38.52
N TYR A 142 -1.68 3.84 -37.95
CA TYR A 142 -1.76 5.27 -38.23
C TYR A 142 -0.49 5.71 -38.98
N ARG A 143 -0.64 6.25 -40.20
CA ARG A 143 0.47 6.72 -41.06
C ARG A 143 1.59 5.68 -41.23
N GLY A 144 1.21 4.42 -41.45
CA GLY A 144 2.15 3.30 -41.64
C GLY A 144 2.81 2.76 -40.37
N LYS A 145 2.47 3.29 -39.18
CA LYS A 145 3.00 2.82 -37.89
C LYS A 145 1.89 2.22 -37.03
N LYS A 146 2.18 1.08 -36.39
CA LYS A 146 1.24 0.43 -35.46
C LYS A 146 1.37 1.09 -34.08
N MET A 147 0.29 1.70 -33.60
CA MET A 147 0.27 2.38 -32.30
C MET A 147 -1.12 2.36 -31.66
N LEU A 148 -1.24 2.79 -30.41
CA LEU A 148 -2.53 2.85 -29.72
C LEU A 148 -3.40 3.95 -30.33
N ALA A 149 -4.71 3.70 -30.47
CA ALA A 149 -5.70 4.67 -30.94
C ALA A 149 -5.61 6.02 -30.21
N GLY A 150 -5.43 6.00 -28.89
CA GLY A 150 -5.26 7.21 -28.09
C GLY A 150 -3.96 7.97 -28.38
N ASP A 151 -2.88 7.28 -28.74
CA ASP A 151 -1.62 7.92 -29.12
C ASP A 151 -1.72 8.55 -30.51
N ALA A 152 -2.39 7.88 -31.45
CA ALA A 152 -2.69 8.45 -32.77
C ALA A 152 -3.52 9.74 -32.63
N ALA A 153 -4.58 9.72 -31.81
CA ALA A 153 -5.40 10.91 -31.54
C ALA A 153 -4.59 12.05 -30.90
N ARG A 154 -3.74 11.74 -29.92
CA ARG A 154 -2.88 12.73 -29.25
C ARG A 154 -1.87 13.36 -30.21
N LEU A 155 -1.26 12.57 -31.10
CA LEU A 155 -0.33 13.09 -32.11
C LEU A 155 -1.04 14.02 -33.11
N THR A 156 -2.21 13.63 -33.60
CA THR A 156 -3.02 14.50 -34.47
C THR A 156 -3.39 15.81 -33.77
N ALA A 157 -3.87 15.75 -32.53
CA ALA A 157 -4.20 16.94 -31.75
C ALA A 157 -2.99 17.87 -31.54
N ALA A 158 -1.82 17.32 -31.20
CA ALA A 158 -0.59 18.10 -31.02
C ALA A 158 -0.11 18.77 -32.32
N SER A 159 -0.21 18.05 -33.44
CA SER A 159 0.16 18.56 -34.76
C SER A 159 -0.75 19.71 -35.20
N ILE A 160 -2.07 19.55 -35.02
CA ILE A 160 -3.07 20.59 -35.28
C ILE A 160 -2.86 21.80 -34.39
N ALA A 161 -2.66 21.60 -33.08
CA ALA A 161 -2.42 22.69 -32.13
C ALA A 161 -1.15 23.49 -32.49
N SER A 162 -0.07 22.81 -32.87
CA SER A 162 1.16 23.44 -33.33
C SER A 162 0.94 24.30 -34.58
N ARG A 163 0.26 23.76 -35.62
CA ARG A 163 -0.09 24.53 -36.83
C ARG A 163 -1.00 25.71 -36.54
N ALA A 164 -2.04 25.52 -35.72
CA ALA A 164 -2.95 26.60 -35.33
C ALA A 164 -2.21 27.73 -34.61
N SER A 165 -1.30 27.39 -33.69
CA SER A 165 -0.49 28.40 -32.99
C SER A 165 0.43 29.19 -33.94
N LYS A 166 1.04 28.50 -34.91
CA LYS A 166 1.90 29.12 -35.93
C LYS A 166 1.10 30.02 -36.86
N SER A 167 -0.04 29.55 -37.37
CA SER A 167 -0.94 30.34 -38.22
C SER A 167 -1.48 31.57 -37.49
N ALA A 168 -1.91 31.45 -36.23
CA ALA A 168 -2.32 32.59 -35.41
C ALA A 168 -1.20 33.62 -35.24
N SER A 169 0.04 33.17 -35.00
CA SER A 169 1.20 34.04 -34.86
C SER A 169 1.51 34.78 -36.17
N ILE A 170 1.40 34.09 -37.31
CA ILE A 170 1.61 34.68 -38.64
C ILE A 170 0.52 35.73 -38.94
N ASN A 171 -0.74 35.45 -38.65
CA ASN A 171 -1.85 36.39 -38.87
C ASN A 171 -1.73 37.65 -38.03
N VAL A 172 -1.32 37.55 -36.77
CA VAL A 172 -1.13 38.76 -35.96
C VAL A 172 0.13 39.51 -36.39
N GLY A 173 1.19 38.78 -36.75
CA GLY A 173 2.42 39.38 -37.29
C GLY A 173 2.19 40.09 -38.63
N SER A 174 1.27 39.60 -39.46
CA SER A 174 0.98 40.16 -40.77
C SER A 174 0.25 41.49 -40.74
N MET A 175 -0.48 41.79 -39.66
CA MET A 175 -1.25 43.03 -39.50
C MET A 175 -0.42 44.30 -39.74
N VAL A 176 0.88 44.28 -39.40
CA VAL A 176 1.78 45.43 -39.63
C VAL A 176 2.08 45.61 -41.12
N GLY A 177 2.27 44.49 -41.85
CA GLY A 177 2.49 44.49 -43.30
C GLY A 177 1.22 44.82 -44.10
N GLU A 178 0.05 44.45 -43.57
CA GLU A 178 -1.27 44.76 -44.13
C GLU A 178 -1.58 46.26 -44.18
N ALA A 179 -1.01 47.03 -43.25
CA ALA A 179 -1.19 48.48 -43.18
C ALA A 179 -0.39 49.26 -44.24
N ILE A 180 0.56 48.63 -44.95
CA ILE A 180 1.41 49.30 -45.93
C ILE A 180 0.73 49.30 -47.32
N PRO A 181 0.50 50.48 -47.96
CA PRO A 181 -0.06 50.54 -49.31
C PRO A 181 0.73 49.70 -50.31
N TYR A 182 0.03 48.96 -51.18
CA TYR A 182 0.56 47.99 -52.15
C TYR A 182 1.21 46.73 -51.56
N LEU A 183 1.93 46.80 -50.44
CA LEU A 183 2.50 45.61 -49.80
C LEU A 183 1.44 44.80 -49.04
N GLY A 184 0.45 45.46 -48.45
CA GLY A 184 -0.57 44.82 -47.63
C GLY A 184 -1.38 43.76 -48.36
N THR A 185 -1.77 43.98 -49.63
CA THR A 185 -2.50 42.95 -50.39
C THR A 185 -1.65 41.73 -50.68
N SER A 186 -0.34 41.90 -50.90
CA SER A 186 0.56 40.76 -51.08
C SER A 186 0.77 39.96 -49.80
N VAL A 187 0.81 40.65 -48.65
CA VAL A 187 0.88 40.03 -47.32
C VAL A 187 -0.40 39.23 -47.03
N ILE A 188 -1.59 39.81 -47.25
CA ILE A 188 -2.87 39.11 -47.07
C ILE A 188 -2.91 37.83 -47.91
N VAL A 189 -2.61 37.92 -49.21
CA VAL A 189 -2.69 36.75 -50.09
C VAL A 189 -1.66 35.68 -49.69
N GLY A 190 -0.46 36.09 -49.27
CA GLY A 190 0.57 35.16 -48.78
C GLY A 190 0.16 34.45 -47.49
N VAL A 191 -0.41 35.17 -46.54
CA VAL A 191 -0.91 34.63 -45.27
C VAL A 191 -2.07 33.69 -45.52
N THR A 192 -3.07 34.10 -46.30
CA THR A 192 -4.20 33.24 -46.68
C THR A 192 -3.75 31.98 -47.43
N ALA A 193 -2.72 32.06 -48.28
CA ALA A 193 -2.14 30.89 -48.93
C ALA A 193 -1.54 29.89 -47.93
N LEU A 194 -0.85 30.38 -46.90
CA LEU A 194 -0.32 29.54 -45.82
C LEU A 194 -1.44 28.93 -44.96
N GLU A 195 -2.49 29.69 -44.65
CA GLU A 195 -3.66 29.18 -43.93
C GLU A 195 -4.35 28.06 -44.70
N VAL A 196 -4.58 28.25 -46.01
CA VAL A 196 -5.18 27.22 -46.87
C VAL A 196 -4.33 25.94 -46.87
N ARG A 197 -3.01 26.07 -46.95
CA ARG A 197 -2.09 24.93 -46.89
C ARG A 197 -2.19 24.21 -45.54
N ASP A 198 -2.18 24.94 -44.43
CA ASP A 198 -2.18 24.37 -43.08
C ASP A 198 -3.55 23.72 -42.74
N LEU A 199 -4.65 24.24 -43.29
CA LEU A 199 -5.98 23.61 -43.25
C LEU A 199 -6.00 22.30 -44.03
N CYS A 200 -5.43 22.30 -45.24
CA CYS A 200 -5.26 21.11 -46.07
C CYS A 200 -4.53 19.98 -45.32
N GLU A 201 -3.38 20.28 -44.69
CA GLU A 201 -2.64 19.30 -43.90
C GLU A 201 -3.40 18.82 -42.66
N THR A 202 -4.20 19.71 -42.05
CA THR A 202 -5.07 19.34 -40.93
C THR A 202 -6.16 18.35 -41.35
N VAL A 203 -6.82 18.57 -42.48
CA VAL A 203 -7.83 17.63 -43.00
C VAL A 203 -7.22 16.28 -43.36
N LYS A 204 -6.05 16.26 -44.01
CA LYS A 204 -5.34 15.01 -44.30
C LYS A 204 -5.04 14.21 -43.03
N GLU A 205 -4.57 14.87 -41.97
CA GLU A 205 -4.26 14.18 -40.70
C GLU A 205 -5.51 13.70 -39.96
N MET A 206 -6.62 14.45 -40.03
CA MET A 206 -7.90 14.01 -39.48
C MET A 206 -8.47 12.80 -40.24
N ASN A 207 -8.36 12.81 -41.57
CA ASN A 207 -8.75 11.68 -42.42
C ASN A 207 -7.89 10.45 -42.13
N ALA A 208 -6.57 10.60 -42.04
CA ALA A 208 -5.68 9.51 -41.68
C ALA A 208 -5.98 8.93 -40.28
N LEU A 209 -6.42 9.77 -39.32
CA LEU A 209 -6.83 9.31 -38.00
C LEU A 209 -8.17 8.56 -38.07
N ARG A 210 -9.14 9.09 -38.83
CA ARG A 210 -10.44 8.43 -39.06
C ARG A 210 -10.25 7.05 -39.69
N ASP A 211 -9.43 6.94 -40.72
CA ASP A 211 -9.14 5.68 -41.40
C ASP A 211 -8.47 4.66 -40.47
N ALA A 212 -7.56 5.13 -39.62
CA ALA A 212 -6.91 4.29 -38.62
C ALA A 212 -7.92 3.76 -37.59
N LEU A 213 -8.91 4.55 -37.18
CA LEU A 213 -9.92 4.19 -36.19
C LEU A 213 -11.08 3.36 -36.77
N ASN A 214 -11.48 3.63 -38.01
CA ASN A 214 -12.64 3.02 -38.67
C ASN A 214 -12.31 2.51 -40.09
N PRO A 215 -11.46 1.46 -40.21
CA PRO A 215 -11.01 0.95 -41.51
C PRO A 215 -12.12 0.31 -42.36
N GLN A 216 -13.31 0.05 -41.79
CA GLN A 216 -14.45 -0.57 -42.48
C GLN A 216 -15.38 0.46 -43.14
N THR A 217 -15.13 1.75 -42.93
CA THR A 217 -15.91 2.84 -43.52
C THR A 217 -14.94 3.74 -44.30
N PRO A 218 -14.50 3.29 -45.49
CA PRO A 218 -13.63 4.10 -46.33
C PRO A 218 -14.30 5.42 -46.68
N ILE A 219 -13.49 6.47 -46.76
CA ILE A 219 -13.87 7.82 -47.14
C ILE A 219 -14.42 7.78 -48.57
N ASP A 220 -15.59 8.39 -48.81
CA ASP A 220 -16.09 8.63 -50.17
C ASP A 220 -15.15 9.63 -50.86
N ASP A 221 -14.83 9.46 -52.15
CA ASP A 221 -13.92 10.34 -52.89
C ASP A 221 -14.41 11.81 -52.87
N GLU A 222 -15.72 12.01 -52.66
CA GLU A 222 -16.39 13.31 -52.51
C GLU A 222 -16.10 13.98 -51.15
N ASP A 223 -15.81 13.22 -50.08
CA ASP A 223 -15.40 13.72 -48.75
C ASP A 223 -13.92 14.20 -48.73
N ILE A 224 -13.15 13.94 -49.80
CA ILE A 224 -11.76 14.39 -50.01
C ILE A 224 -11.74 15.74 -50.76
N THR A 225 -12.72 16.61 -50.55
CA THR A 225 -12.84 17.89 -51.29
C THR A 225 -12.31 19.11 -50.56
N VAL A 226 -11.54 18.96 -49.47
CA VAL A 226 -10.76 20.06 -48.90
C VAL A 226 -9.31 19.95 -49.36
N CYS A 227 -9.06 20.30 -50.62
CA CYS A 227 -7.75 20.78 -51.12
C CYS A 227 -7.76 21.21 -52.60
N SER A 228 -8.89 21.18 -53.30
CA SER A 228 -9.01 21.61 -54.71
C SER A 228 -8.89 23.13 -54.94
N MET A 229 -8.27 23.87 -54.00
CA MET A 229 -8.01 25.30 -54.14
C MET A 229 -6.58 25.51 -54.66
N ARG A 230 -6.45 26.21 -55.79
CA ARG A 230 -5.16 26.59 -56.36
C ARG A 230 -4.52 27.69 -55.51
N VAL A 231 -3.38 27.40 -54.90
CA VAL A 231 -2.54 28.41 -54.25
C VAL A 231 -1.92 29.32 -55.33
N PRO A 232 -2.13 30.64 -55.30
CA PRO A 232 -1.64 31.56 -56.34
C PRO A 232 -0.11 31.66 -56.32
N THR A 233 0.49 31.93 -57.49
CA THR A 233 1.95 32.04 -57.64
C THR A 233 2.48 33.43 -57.30
N ARG A 234 3.78 33.56 -56.95
CA ARG A 234 4.40 34.87 -56.60
C ARG A 234 4.09 35.99 -57.60
N HIS A 235 4.22 35.69 -58.90
CA HIS A 235 3.95 36.65 -59.98
C HIS A 235 2.47 37.02 -60.07
N GLU A 236 1.57 36.07 -59.87
CA GLU A 236 0.13 36.27 -59.90
C GLU A 236 -0.36 37.16 -58.74
N ILE A 237 0.24 37.00 -57.55
CA ILE A 237 -0.01 37.85 -56.38
C ILE A 237 0.45 39.29 -56.65
N TRP A 238 1.64 39.45 -57.24
CA TRP A 238 2.23 40.76 -57.54
C TRP A 238 1.44 41.54 -58.60
N GLU A 239 0.99 40.87 -59.66
CA GLU A 239 0.18 41.50 -60.70
C GLU A 239 -1.25 41.83 -60.22
N THR A 240 -1.86 40.95 -59.43
CA THR A 240 -3.17 41.23 -58.80
C THR A 240 -3.10 42.44 -57.85
N THR A 241 -1.99 42.57 -57.13
CA THR A 241 -1.71 43.66 -56.19
C THR A 241 -1.56 45.02 -56.87
N LYS A 242 -0.86 45.10 -58.02
CA LYS A 242 -0.71 46.35 -58.77
C LYS A 242 -2.01 46.87 -59.38
N GLY A 243 -2.94 45.99 -59.74
CA GLY A 243 -4.14 46.35 -60.50
C GLY A 243 -5.41 46.61 -59.67
N SER A 244 -5.44 46.31 -58.37
CA SER A 244 -6.71 46.09 -57.66
C SER A 244 -6.80 46.49 -56.17
N PRO A 245 -6.24 47.61 -55.66
CA PRO A 245 -6.55 48.06 -54.29
C PRO A 245 -8.05 48.32 -54.08
N GLY A 246 -8.70 49.02 -55.03
CA GLY A 246 -10.11 49.41 -54.91
C GLY A 246 -11.12 48.26 -55.03
N ARG A 247 -10.80 47.24 -55.83
CA ARG A 247 -11.63 46.03 -56.00
C ARG A 247 -11.52 45.07 -54.82
N ALA A 248 -10.32 44.95 -54.24
CA ALA A 248 -10.11 44.17 -53.02
C ALA A 248 -10.85 44.83 -51.84
N TRP A 249 -10.75 46.16 -51.71
CA TRP A 249 -11.48 46.94 -50.70
C TRP A 249 -13.01 46.83 -50.84
N ALA A 250 -13.54 46.87 -52.06
CA ALA A 250 -14.98 46.70 -52.30
C ALA A 250 -15.46 45.30 -51.88
N LYS A 251 -14.75 44.24 -52.25
CA LYS A 251 -15.07 42.87 -51.83
C LYS A 251 -14.91 42.65 -50.33
N ALA A 252 -13.89 43.25 -49.71
CA ALA A 252 -13.69 43.15 -48.27
C ALA A 252 -14.88 43.72 -47.51
N LYS A 253 -15.40 44.90 -47.91
CA LYS A 253 -16.61 45.48 -47.31
C LYS A 253 -17.81 44.55 -47.36
N ASP A 254 -18.01 43.84 -48.47
CA ASP A 254 -19.14 42.92 -48.64
C ASP A 254 -19.03 41.65 -47.77
N LEU A 255 -17.81 41.29 -47.35
CA LEU A 255 -17.51 40.09 -46.56
C LEU A 255 -17.25 40.39 -45.08
N THR A 256 -17.17 41.66 -44.69
CA THR A 256 -16.89 42.05 -43.30
C THR A 256 -18.20 41.99 -42.50
N PRO A 257 -18.26 41.26 -41.37
CA PRO A 257 -19.43 41.23 -40.51
C PRO A 257 -19.79 42.64 -40.03
N THR A 258 -21.08 42.88 -39.77
CA THR A 258 -21.50 44.15 -39.18
C THR A 258 -21.06 44.22 -37.72
N LEU A 259 -21.00 45.43 -37.16
CA LEU A 259 -20.54 45.65 -35.78
C LEU A 259 -21.41 44.94 -34.72
N GLU A 260 -22.64 44.58 -35.09
CA GLU A 260 -23.58 43.82 -34.26
C GLU A 260 -23.22 42.32 -34.22
N ASP A 261 -22.71 41.78 -35.33
CA ASP A 261 -22.26 40.39 -35.43
C ASP A 261 -21.02 40.14 -34.55
N ILE A 262 -20.08 41.10 -34.51
CA ILE A 262 -18.84 40.99 -33.72
C ILE A 262 -19.12 41.01 -32.21
N LYS A 263 -20.11 41.78 -31.77
CA LYS A 263 -20.49 41.87 -30.33
C LYS A 263 -21.09 40.57 -29.79
N SER A 264 -21.56 39.68 -30.66
CA SER A 264 -22.14 38.40 -30.28
C SER A 264 -21.09 37.29 -30.05
N ILE A 265 -19.82 37.56 -30.38
CA ILE A 265 -18.72 36.61 -30.21
C ILE A 265 -18.10 36.84 -28.81
N GLU A 266 -18.41 35.95 -27.86
CA GLU A 266 -17.69 35.89 -26.58
C GLU A 266 -16.26 35.41 -26.81
N VAL A 267 -15.29 36.33 -26.67
CA VAL A 267 -13.87 36.01 -26.73
C VAL A 267 -13.40 35.70 -25.30
N PRO A 268 -12.79 34.54 -25.02
CA PRO A 268 -12.26 34.23 -23.69
C PRO A 268 -11.14 35.21 -23.31
N ASP A 269 -10.96 35.48 -22.01
CA ASP A 269 -9.87 36.29 -21.48
C ASP A 269 -8.52 35.62 -21.78
N ILE A 270 -7.89 36.05 -22.86
CA ILE A 270 -6.55 35.62 -23.27
C ILE A 270 -5.54 36.52 -22.56
N ASP A 271 -4.54 35.93 -21.91
CA ASP A 271 -3.44 36.68 -21.31
C ASP A 271 -2.52 37.25 -22.40
N TRP A 272 -2.72 38.52 -22.71
CA TRP A 272 -1.96 39.24 -23.72
C TRP A 272 -0.56 39.64 -23.27
N THR A 273 -0.18 39.46 -22.01
CA THR A 273 1.07 40.05 -21.47
C THR A 273 2.33 39.42 -22.06
N GLY A 274 2.39 38.09 -22.21
CA GLY A 274 3.51 37.42 -22.89
C GLY A 274 3.55 37.70 -24.40
N PHE A 275 2.38 37.89 -25.01
CA PHE A 275 2.23 38.17 -26.44
C PHE A 275 2.61 39.62 -26.80
N LEU A 276 2.27 40.58 -25.93
CA LEU A 276 2.61 41.99 -26.05
C LEU A 276 4.11 42.24 -25.94
N VAL A 277 4.84 41.47 -25.13
CA VAL A 277 6.31 41.59 -25.05
C VAL A 277 6.95 41.17 -26.38
N GLY A 278 6.52 40.06 -26.98
CA GLY A 278 7.01 39.61 -28.28
C GLY A 278 6.70 40.58 -29.43
N THR A 279 5.48 41.12 -29.46
CA THR A 279 5.05 42.12 -30.46
C THR A 279 5.70 43.49 -30.22
N GLN A 280 5.92 43.92 -28.99
CA GLN A 280 6.62 45.17 -28.67
C GLN A 280 8.09 45.12 -29.10
N THR A 281 8.74 43.95 -28.94
CA THR A 281 10.13 43.75 -29.39
C THR A 281 10.22 43.74 -30.92
N SER A 282 9.21 43.16 -31.59
CA SER A 282 9.09 43.19 -33.05
C SER A 282 8.76 44.59 -33.59
N LEU A 283 7.90 45.35 -32.90
CA LEU A 283 7.54 46.73 -33.21
C LEU A 283 8.70 47.70 -32.97
N SER A 284 9.48 47.52 -31.90
CA SER A 284 10.67 48.34 -31.64
C SER A 284 11.76 48.06 -32.68
N GLY A 285 12.00 46.80 -33.01
CA GLY A 285 12.94 46.42 -34.07
C GLY A 285 12.51 46.94 -35.45
N PHE A 286 11.21 46.95 -35.74
CA PHE A 286 10.66 47.56 -36.96
C PHE A 286 10.79 49.09 -36.96
N TRP A 287 10.57 49.76 -35.83
CA TRP A 287 10.74 51.21 -35.71
C TRP A 287 12.21 51.65 -35.85
N ASP A 288 13.14 50.91 -35.23
CA ASP A 288 14.58 51.14 -35.42
C ASP A 288 14.97 50.93 -36.90
N TRP A 289 14.51 49.82 -37.51
CA TRP A 289 14.69 49.53 -38.94
C TRP A 289 14.09 50.58 -39.89
N ALA A 290 12.91 51.12 -39.57
CA ALA A 290 12.24 52.15 -40.37
C ALA A 290 12.89 53.53 -40.19
N SER A 291 13.53 53.79 -39.04
CA SER A 291 14.17 55.07 -38.74
C SER A 291 15.56 55.25 -39.37
N GLU A 292 16.27 54.16 -39.68
CA GLU A 292 17.61 54.17 -40.32
C GLU A 292 17.58 54.35 -41.86
N GLY A 293 16.52 54.96 -42.39
CA GLY A 293 16.18 55.00 -43.81
C GLY A 293 17.34 55.22 -44.79
N THR A 294 17.57 54.23 -45.66
CA THR A 294 17.92 54.35 -47.09
C THR A 294 17.66 52.99 -47.77
N SER A 295 17.66 52.95 -49.11
CA SER A 295 17.24 51.87 -50.04
C SER A 295 17.63 50.41 -49.73
N ASP A 296 18.53 50.17 -48.79
CA ASP A 296 18.91 48.83 -48.33
C ASP A 296 17.87 48.21 -47.37
N ALA A 297 17.04 49.04 -46.74
CA ALA A 297 15.99 48.60 -45.82
C ALA A 297 14.89 47.79 -46.54
N ALA A 298 14.42 48.27 -47.70
CA ALA A 298 13.41 47.56 -48.50
C ALA A 298 13.89 46.18 -48.96
N SER A 299 15.16 46.07 -49.37
CA SER A 299 15.81 44.81 -49.73
C SER A 299 15.86 43.84 -48.53
N ARG A 300 16.22 44.34 -47.35
CA ARG A 300 16.33 43.53 -46.12
C ARG A 300 14.99 43.15 -45.49
N ALA A 301 13.95 43.97 -45.61
CA ALA A 301 12.60 43.56 -45.24
C ALA A 301 12.05 42.48 -46.19
N MET A 302 12.41 42.56 -47.48
CA MET A 302 12.14 41.47 -48.39
C MET A 302 12.93 40.23 -48.00
N ASP A 303 14.21 40.32 -47.62
CA ASP A 303 15.01 39.17 -47.11
C ASP A 303 14.43 38.56 -45.82
N GLY A 304 14.00 39.40 -44.87
CA GLY A 304 13.40 38.96 -43.60
C GLY A 304 12.04 38.28 -43.76
N ILE A 305 11.26 38.68 -44.78
CA ILE A 305 10.02 38.00 -45.19
C ILE A 305 10.35 36.80 -46.12
N MET A 306 11.51 36.79 -46.79
CA MET A 306 12.00 35.74 -47.71
C MET A 306 12.68 34.55 -47.05
N TRP A 307 12.75 34.48 -45.71
CA TRP A 307 13.12 33.25 -44.96
C TRP A 307 12.48 31.98 -45.55
N TRP A 308 11.27 32.09 -46.11
CA TRP A 308 10.55 30.93 -46.68
C TRP A 308 11.26 30.28 -47.88
N SER A 309 12.31 30.90 -48.43
CA SER A 309 12.97 30.45 -49.66
C SER A 309 14.07 29.39 -49.48
N ASP A 310 14.50 29.04 -48.26
CA ASP A 310 15.56 28.03 -48.08
C ASP A 310 15.00 26.62 -47.78
N GLY A 311 13.76 26.36 -48.24
CA GLY A 311 13.24 24.99 -48.33
C GLY A 311 13.76 24.35 -49.61
N GLU A 312 14.77 23.49 -49.46
CA GLU A 312 15.28 22.54 -50.44
C GLU A 312 14.19 22.06 -51.42
N GLU A 313 14.53 22.08 -52.71
CA GLU A 313 13.86 21.32 -53.75
C GLU A 313 13.69 19.86 -53.27
N LEU A 314 12.46 19.50 -52.91
CA LEU A 314 12.08 18.11 -52.71
C LEU A 314 11.50 17.60 -54.04
N GLU A 315 12.35 16.89 -54.79
CA GLU A 315 11.92 15.76 -55.62
C GLU A 315 11.22 14.68 -54.78
#